data_AF-A0A2E4L1Y6-F1
#
_entry.id   AF-A0A2E4L1Y6-F1
#
_cell.length_a   1.000
_cell.length_b   1.000
_cell.length_c   1.000
_cell.angle_alpha   90.00
_cell.angle_beta   90.00
_cell.angle_gamma   90.00
#
_symmetry.space_group_name_H-M   'P 1'
#
loop_
_entity.id
_entity.type
_entity.pdbx_description
1 polymer ?
#
loop_
_entity_poly.entity_id
_entity_poly.type
_entity_poly.pdbx_seq_one_letter_code
_entity_poly.pdbx_strand_id
1 'polypeptide(L)'
;MEIQKSLNYLRKSDSRMGRLIDEYGPPEFNPIDNYYESLVRSIIYQQLSGKAASTIYGRFKKLFNSKSFPKSKDVLTVPHETLRSVGLSHQKANYIRDLSDKWEKGEVDLSNLGQLSDEEISTELIKVKGIGQWTADMFLMF
;
A
#
# COMPACT_ATOMS: atom_id res chain seq x y z
N MET A 1 4.24 -13.67 17.83
CA MET A 1 3.94 -15.11 17.89
C MET A 1 2.43 -15.31 17.73
N GLU A 2 1.91 -15.08 16.52
CA GLU A 2 0.50 -15.31 16.16
C GLU A 2 0.39 -16.22 14.92
N ILE A 3 1.29 -16.05 13.93
CA ILE A 3 1.32 -16.85 12.70
C ILE A 3 1.38 -18.37 12.99
N GLN A 4 2.28 -18.85 13.85
CA GLN A 4 2.39 -20.29 14.13
C GLN A 4 1.11 -20.86 14.77
N LYS A 5 0.41 -20.07 15.60
CA LYS A 5 -0.85 -20.45 16.22
C LYS A 5 -1.96 -20.54 15.17
N SER A 6 -2.04 -19.56 14.27
CA SER A 6 -2.97 -19.57 13.13
C SER A 6 -2.71 -20.73 12.16
N LEU A 7 -1.45 -21.02 11.83
CA LEU A 7 -1.08 -22.17 10.99
C LEU A 7 -1.48 -23.50 11.64
N ASN A 8 -1.25 -23.65 12.94
CA ASN A 8 -1.67 -24.85 13.68
C ASN A 8 -3.20 -24.98 13.73
N TYR A 9 -3.93 -23.88 13.86
CA TYR A 9 -5.38 -23.87 13.78
C TYR A 9 -5.85 -24.31 12.39
N LEU A 10 -5.32 -23.71 11.31
CA LEU A 10 -5.68 -24.05 9.93
C LEU A 10 -5.42 -25.54 9.61
N ARG A 11 -4.26 -26.09 10.05
CA ARG A 11 -3.95 -27.52 9.91
C ARG A 11 -5.02 -28.42 10.55
N LYS A 12 -5.52 -28.04 11.73
CA LYS A 12 -6.53 -28.82 12.46
C LYS A 12 -7.92 -28.67 11.86
N SER A 13 -8.24 -27.50 11.33
CA SER A 13 -9.57 -27.17 10.80
C SER A 13 -9.78 -27.65 9.37
N ASP A 14 -8.73 -27.72 8.54
CA ASP A 14 -8.83 -28.13 7.14
C ASP A 14 -7.58 -28.94 6.71
N SER A 15 -7.79 -30.22 6.38
CA SER A 15 -6.72 -31.13 5.97
C SER A 15 -6.08 -30.77 4.63
N ARG A 16 -6.82 -30.10 3.72
CA ARG A 16 -6.27 -29.59 2.46
C ARG A 16 -5.33 -28.41 2.73
N MET A 17 -5.75 -27.49 3.59
CA MET A 17 -4.88 -26.39 4.04
C MET A 17 -3.66 -26.92 4.77
N GLY A 18 -3.81 -27.95 5.61
CA GLY A 18 -2.68 -28.57 6.31
C GLY A 18 -1.64 -29.13 5.34
N ARG A 19 -2.07 -29.86 4.30
CA ARG A 19 -1.16 -30.35 3.24
C ARG A 19 -0.39 -29.21 2.57
N LEU A 20 -1.08 -28.12 2.22
CA LEU A 20 -0.42 -26.97 1.56
C LEU A 20 0.60 -26.29 2.49
N ILE A 21 0.28 -26.12 3.77
CA ILE A 21 1.21 -25.52 4.73
C ILE A 21 2.46 -26.40 4.91
N ASP A 22 2.31 -27.72 4.93
CA ASP A 22 3.43 -28.64 5.08
C ASP A 22 4.30 -28.72 3.80
N GLU A 23 3.70 -28.53 2.62
CA GLU A 23 4.41 -28.51 1.33
C GLU A 23 5.16 -27.20 1.08
N TYR A 24 4.53 -26.04 1.33
CA TYR A 24 5.07 -24.73 0.97
C TYR A 24 5.70 -23.97 2.14
N GLY A 25 5.49 -24.44 3.38
CA GLY A 25 5.99 -23.79 4.59
C GLY A 25 5.16 -22.56 5.02
N PRO A 26 5.60 -21.87 6.07
CA PRO A 26 4.92 -20.67 6.56
C PRO A 26 5.07 -19.49 5.57
N PRO A 27 4.07 -18.61 5.44
CA PRO A 27 4.19 -17.41 4.63
C PRO A 27 5.15 -16.40 5.26
N GLU A 28 5.86 -15.66 4.40
CA GLU A 28 6.67 -14.52 4.79
C GLU A 28 5.93 -13.22 4.50
N PHE A 29 5.79 -12.37 5.51
CA PHE A 29 5.22 -11.04 5.37
C PHE A 29 6.33 -10.00 5.56
N ASN A 30 6.46 -9.09 4.60
CA ASN A 30 7.44 -8.01 4.62
C ASN A 30 6.68 -6.67 4.62
N PRO A 31 6.21 -6.21 5.79
CA PRO A 31 5.41 -5.00 5.87
C PRO A 31 6.24 -3.76 5.50
N ILE A 32 5.55 -2.74 5.00
CA ILE A 32 6.16 -1.43 4.73
C ILE A 32 5.85 -0.52 5.92
N ASP A 33 6.87 -0.19 6.73
CA ASP A 33 6.71 0.66 7.92
C ASP A 33 6.24 2.09 7.60
N ASN A 34 6.46 2.54 6.37
CA ASN A 34 5.98 3.84 5.89
C ASN A 34 4.60 3.70 5.24
N TYR A 35 3.54 4.02 5.98
CA TYR A 35 2.16 3.92 5.50
C TYR A 35 1.86 4.75 4.26
N TYR A 36 2.42 5.97 4.17
CA TYR A 36 2.27 6.80 2.98
C TYR A 36 2.92 6.14 1.74
N GLU A 37 4.12 5.58 1.91
CA GLU A 37 4.79 4.79 0.87
C GLU A 37 3.96 3.58 0.44
N SER A 38 3.40 2.85 1.41
CA SER A 38 2.55 1.68 1.14
C SER A 38 1.34 2.05 0.28
N LEU A 39 0.65 3.15 0.60
CA LEU A 39 -0.51 3.62 -0.16
C LEU A 39 -0.15 4.12 -1.56
N VAL A 40 0.93 4.90 -1.70
CA VAL A 40 1.40 5.32 -3.04
C VAL A 40 1.80 4.10 -3.88
N ARG A 41 2.51 3.13 -3.29
CA ARG A 41 2.88 1.89 -3.97
C ARG A 41 1.64 1.11 -4.39
N SER A 42 0.62 0.99 -3.55
CA SER A 42 -0.64 0.33 -3.87
C SER A 42 -1.31 0.96 -5.10
N ILE A 43 -1.43 2.29 -5.15
CA ILE A 43 -1.97 3.01 -6.31
C ILE A 43 -1.14 2.71 -7.58
N ILE A 44 0.19 2.70 -7.48
CA ILE A 44 1.08 2.42 -8.61
C ILE A 44 0.86 1.00 -9.14
N TYR A 45 0.67 0.01 -8.26
CA TYR A 45 0.58 -1.41 -8.60
C TYR A 45 -0.78 -1.85 -9.16
N GLN A 46 -1.84 -1.06 -8.98
CA GLN A 46 -3.18 -1.38 -9.48
C GLN A 46 -3.18 -1.74 -10.98
N GLN A 47 -3.83 -2.86 -11.35
CA GLN A 47 -4.03 -3.28 -12.76
C GLN A 47 -2.75 -3.42 -13.59
N LEU A 48 -1.61 -3.72 -12.97
CA LEU A 48 -0.33 -3.95 -13.66
C LEU A 48 0.31 -5.27 -13.23
N SER A 49 1.17 -5.82 -14.09
CA SER A 49 2.08 -6.87 -13.66
C SER A 49 3.08 -6.33 -12.63
N GLY A 50 3.53 -7.18 -11.70
CA GLY A 50 4.48 -6.77 -10.66
C GLY A 50 5.78 -6.19 -11.23
N LYS A 51 6.27 -6.70 -12.38
CA LYS A 51 7.46 -6.18 -13.07
C LYS A 51 7.25 -4.76 -13.63
N ALA A 52 6.10 -4.52 -14.25
CA ALA A 52 5.78 -3.20 -14.79
C ALA A 52 5.60 -2.17 -13.66
N ALA A 53 4.84 -2.54 -12.62
CA ALA A 53 4.62 -1.69 -11.46
C ALA A 53 5.92 -1.37 -10.71
N SER A 54 6.79 -2.36 -10.50
CA SER A 54 8.11 -2.17 -9.87
C SER A 54 9.00 -1.20 -10.66
N THR A 55 8.95 -1.26 -11.99
CA THR A 55 9.70 -0.32 -12.86
C THR A 55 9.19 1.11 -12.68
N ILE A 56 7.88 1.32 -12.70
CA ILE A 56 7.26 2.64 -12.50
C ILE A 56 7.56 3.15 -11.08
N TYR A 57 7.43 2.29 -10.08
CA TYR A 57 7.74 2.59 -8.69
C TYR A 57 9.19 3.04 -8.50
N GLY A 58 10.14 2.34 -9.11
CA GLY A 58 11.55 2.71 -9.09
C GLY A 58 11.82 4.07 -9.74
N ARG A 59 11.17 4.37 -10.88
CA ARG A 59 11.28 5.68 -11.54
C ARG A 59 10.64 6.80 -10.71
N PHE A 60 9.49 6.53 -10.09
CA PHE A 60 8.83 7.46 -9.18
C PHE A 60 9.75 7.84 -8.02
N LYS A 61 10.39 6.88 -7.34
CA LYS A 61 11.35 7.18 -6.26
C LYS A 61 12.54 8.00 -6.76
N LYS A 62 13.09 7.65 -7.94
CA LYS A 62 14.22 8.36 -8.55
C LYS A 62 13.90 9.81 -8.91
N LEU A 63 12.64 10.14 -9.20
CA LEU A 63 12.22 11.51 -9.52
C LEU A 63 12.55 12.50 -8.39
N PHE A 64 12.56 12.05 -7.14
CA PHE A 64 12.77 12.91 -5.97
C PHE A 64 14.22 12.92 -5.46
N ASN A 65 15.15 12.22 -6.14
CA ASN A 65 16.59 12.17 -5.81
C ASN A 65 16.91 11.91 -4.32
N SER A 66 15.99 11.29 -3.57
CA SER A 66 16.13 11.09 -2.14
C SER A 66 16.60 9.67 -1.84
N LYS A 67 17.41 9.53 -0.77
CA LYS A 67 17.79 8.22 -0.21
C LYS A 67 16.60 7.49 0.43
N SER A 68 15.56 8.24 0.83
CA SER A 68 14.31 7.73 1.39
C SER A 68 13.14 7.99 0.44
N PHE A 69 11.99 7.36 0.70
CA PHE A 69 10.76 7.67 -0.01
C PHE A 69 10.39 9.17 0.14
N PRO A 70 9.88 9.83 -0.92
CA PRO A 70 9.48 11.24 -0.84
C PRO A 70 8.38 11.47 0.20
N LYS A 71 8.36 12.64 0.82
CA LYS A 71 7.24 13.06 1.66
C LYS A 71 6.09 13.52 0.76
N SER A 72 4.87 13.49 1.30
CA SER A 72 3.66 13.96 0.61
C SER A 72 3.79 15.38 0.06
N LYS A 73 4.36 16.31 0.84
CA LYS A 73 4.66 17.67 0.36
C LYS A 73 5.56 17.70 -0.88
N ASP A 74 6.56 16.82 -0.98
CA ASP A 74 7.51 16.82 -2.09
C ASP A 74 6.76 16.45 -3.38
N VAL A 75 5.85 15.48 -3.31
CA VAL A 75 4.98 15.07 -4.42
C VAL A 75 4.08 16.22 -4.90
N LEU A 76 3.58 17.06 -3.99
CA LEU A 76 2.72 18.19 -4.35
C LEU A 76 3.46 19.30 -5.12
N THR A 77 4.77 19.47 -4.87
CA THR A 77 5.61 20.47 -5.56
C THR A 77 5.93 20.12 -7.01
N VAL A 78 5.79 18.84 -7.39
CA VAL A 78 6.13 18.37 -8.73
C VAL A 78 4.95 18.59 -9.69
N PRO A 79 5.17 19.13 -10.90
CA PRO A 79 4.10 19.25 -11.91
C PRO A 79 3.44 17.91 -12.24
N HIS A 80 2.14 17.91 -12.50
CA HIS A 80 1.39 16.69 -12.83
C HIS A 80 2.01 15.92 -14.02
N GLU A 81 2.43 16.62 -15.07
CA GLU A 81 3.07 16.01 -16.24
C GLU A 81 4.43 15.37 -15.90
N THR A 82 5.16 15.93 -14.95
CA THR A 82 6.40 15.33 -14.46
C THR A 82 6.12 14.03 -13.71
N LEU A 83 5.06 13.96 -12.89
CA LEU A 83 4.64 12.70 -12.26
C LEU A 83 4.27 11.65 -13.32
N ARG A 84 3.58 12.06 -14.39
CA ARG A 84 3.22 11.13 -15.48
C ARG A 84 4.43 10.61 -16.24
N SER A 85 5.48 11.42 -16.39
CA SER A 85 6.69 11.06 -17.15
C SER A 85 7.38 9.79 -16.66
N VAL A 86 7.15 9.37 -15.40
CA VAL A 86 7.70 8.13 -14.83
C VAL A 86 6.94 6.86 -15.24
N GLY A 87 5.84 6.99 -15.99
CA GLY A 87 5.00 5.90 -16.46
C GLY A 87 3.65 5.78 -15.73
N LEU A 88 3.24 6.80 -14.98
CA LEU A 88 1.91 6.84 -14.36
C LEU A 88 0.84 7.22 -15.39
N SER A 89 -0.33 6.58 -15.29
CA SER A 89 -1.52 7.08 -16.00
C SER A 89 -1.97 8.42 -15.41
N HIS A 90 -2.78 9.17 -16.16
CA HIS A 90 -3.39 10.40 -15.65
C HIS A 90 -4.16 10.16 -14.34
N GLN A 91 -4.94 9.08 -14.27
CA GLN A 91 -5.72 8.73 -13.08
C GLN A 91 -4.81 8.45 -11.88
N LYS A 92 -3.77 7.62 -12.03
CA LYS A 92 -2.85 7.30 -10.92
C LYS A 92 -2.07 8.52 -10.45
N ALA A 93 -1.64 9.39 -11.36
CA ALA A 93 -1.00 10.65 -11.00
C ALA A 93 -1.96 11.56 -10.21
N ASN A 94 -3.25 11.60 -10.57
CA ASN A 94 -4.27 12.33 -9.81
C ASN A 94 -4.52 11.71 -8.43
N TYR A 95 -4.62 10.39 -8.32
CA TYR A 95 -4.83 9.69 -7.06
C TYR A 95 -3.67 9.89 -6.08
N ILE A 96 -2.43 9.81 -6.57
CA ILE A 96 -1.25 10.07 -5.74
C ILE A 96 -1.22 11.52 -5.25
N ARG A 97 -1.61 12.49 -6.08
CA ARG A 97 -1.72 13.90 -5.65
C ARG A 97 -2.86 14.11 -4.65
N ASP A 98 -4.03 13.51 -4.86
CA ASP A 98 -5.18 13.57 -3.95
C ASP A 98 -4.81 12.95 -2.59
N LEU A 99 -4.15 11.79 -2.58
CA LEU A 99 -3.58 11.18 -1.38
C LEU A 99 -2.62 12.14 -0.67
N SER A 100 -1.68 12.73 -1.41
CA SER A 100 -0.66 13.61 -0.84
C SER A 100 -1.26 14.88 -0.23
N ASP A 101 -2.26 15.47 -0.88
CA ASP A 101 -2.97 16.65 -0.40
C ASP A 101 -3.75 16.35 0.89
N LYS A 102 -4.52 15.26 0.91
CA LYS A 102 -5.26 14.82 2.11
C LYS A 102 -4.33 14.44 3.26
N TRP A 103 -3.20 13.83 2.95
CA TRP A 103 -2.18 13.48 3.93
C TRP A 103 -1.59 14.72 4.61
N GLU A 104 -1.23 15.75 3.83
CA GLU A 104 -0.69 17.02 4.39
C GLU A 104 -1.75 17.81 5.17
N LYS A 105 -3.03 17.69 4.79
CA LYS A 105 -4.13 18.34 5.51
C LYS A 105 -4.60 17.60 6.75
N GLY A 106 -4.11 16.37 6.99
CA GLY A 106 -4.60 15.51 8.07
C GLY A 106 -6.03 15.00 7.86
N GLU A 107 -6.52 14.99 6.61
CA GLU A 107 -7.83 14.40 6.26
C GLU A 107 -7.78 12.86 6.23
N VAL A 108 -6.57 12.30 6.13
CA VAL A 108 -6.25 10.89 6.33
C VAL A 108 -5.28 10.84 7.52
N ASP A 109 -5.78 10.46 8.68
CA ASP A 109 -4.97 10.34 9.90
C ASP A 109 -4.71 8.87 10.26
N LEU A 110 -3.48 8.44 10.01
CA LEU A 110 -3.00 7.10 10.37
C LEU A 110 -1.92 7.16 11.47
N SER A 111 -1.81 8.28 12.19
CA SER A 111 -0.77 8.48 13.19
C SER A 111 -0.86 7.52 14.38
N ASN A 112 -2.09 7.08 14.72
CA ASN A 112 -2.38 6.15 15.83
C ASN A 112 -3.09 4.88 15.37
N LEU A 113 -2.58 4.24 14.30
CA LEU A 113 -3.17 3.02 13.70
C LEU A 113 -3.50 1.92 14.72
N GLY A 114 -2.70 1.73 15.77
CA GLY A 114 -2.95 0.70 16.79
C GLY A 114 -4.16 0.96 17.70
N GLN A 115 -4.81 2.12 17.61
CA GLN A 115 -6.04 2.46 18.34
C GLN A 115 -7.29 2.42 17.45
N LEU A 116 -7.11 2.34 16.13
CA LEU A 116 -8.20 2.33 15.17
C LEU A 116 -8.66 0.88 14.91
N SER A 117 -9.96 0.68 14.71
CA SER A 117 -10.49 -0.56 14.16
C SER A 117 -10.22 -0.68 12.65
N ASP A 118 -10.28 -1.89 12.11
CA ASP A 118 -10.15 -2.14 10.66
C ASP A 118 -11.17 -1.32 9.85
N GLU A 119 -12.38 -1.12 10.38
CA GLU A 119 -13.44 -0.30 9.78
C GLU A 119 -13.11 1.19 9.82
N GLU A 120 -12.54 1.68 10.92
CA GLU A 120 -12.10 3.07 11.05
C GLU A 120 -10.96 3.37 10.07
N ILE A 121 -9.96 2.48 9.99
CA ILE A 121 -8.86 2.58 9.02
C ILE A 121 -9.40 2.57 7.59
N SER A 122 -10.32 1.65 7.27
CA SER A 122 -10.96 1.60 5.95
C SER A 122 -11.70 2.90 5.62
N THR A 123 -12.41 3.46 6.60
CA THR A 123 -13.16 4.72 6.46
C THR A 123 -12.23 5.89 6.16
N GLU A 124 -11.08 5.97 6.83
CA GLU A 124 -10.05 6.98 6.55
C GLU A 124 -9.48 6.83 5.12
N LEU A 125 -9.12 5.61 4.74
CA LEU A 125 -8.47 5.33 3.46
C LEU A 125 -9.38 5.57 2.25
N ILE A 126 -10.67 5.24 2.35
CA ILE A 126 -11.64 5.36 1.25
C ILE A 126 -11.97 6.83 0.91
N LYS A 127 -11.62 7.79 1.79
CA LYS A 127 -11.70 9.22 1.46
C LYS A 127 -10.83 9.58 0.26
N VAL A 128 -9.74 8.83 0.01
CA VAL A 128 -8.78 9.08 -1.06
C VAL A 128 -9.30 8.57 -2.40
N LYS A 129 -9.27 9.43 -3.43
CA LYS A 129 -9.68 9.02 -4.78
C LYS A 129 -8.76 7.90 -5.28
N GLY A 130 -9.35 6.82 -5.78
CA GLY A 130 -8.62 5.66 -6.28
C GLY A 130 -8.27 4.62 -5.22
N ILE A 131 -8.65 4.84 -3.97
CA ILE A 131 -8.60 3.84 -2.90
C ILE A 131 -10.05 3.41 -2.61
N GLY A 132 -10.36 2.16 -2.95
CA GLY A 132 -11.62 1.52 -2.57
C GLY A 132 -11.39 0.47 -1.48
N GLN A 133 -12.48 -0.17 -1.02
CA GLN A 133 -12.45 -1.16 0.07
C GLN A 133 -11.36 -2.21 -0.13
N TRP A 134 -11.27 -2.81 -1.33
CA TRP A 134 -10.24 -3.80 -1.61
C TRP A 134 -8.81 -3.30 -1.37
N THR A 135 -8.51 -2.03 -1.68
CA THR A 135 -7.16 -1.47 -1.44
C THR A 135 -6.92 -1.20 0.05
N ALA A 136 -7.96 -0.81 0.79
CA ALA A 136 -7.88 -0.68 2.24
C ALA A 136 -7.66 -2.03 2.92
N ASP A 137 -8.36 -3.08 2.48
CA ASP A 137 -8.17 -4.45 3.01
C ASP A 137 -6.75 -4.95 2.75
N MET A 138 -6.17 -4.66 1.57
CA MET A 138 -4.79 -5.03 1.29
C MET A 138 -3.81 -4.26 2.19
N PHE A 139 -4.07 -2.99 2.48
CA PHE A 139 -3.25 -2.19 3.40
C PHE A 139 -3.29 -2.73 4.84
N LEU A 140 -4.44 -3.23 5.29
CA LEU A 140 -4.57 -3.84 6.63
C LEU A 140 -3.77 -5.14 6.76
N MET A 141 -3.59 -5.88 5.66
CA MET A 141 -2.86 -7.14 5.67
C MET A 141 -1.34 -7.03 5.46
N PHE A 142 -0.86 -5.97 4.78
CA PHE A 142 0.53 -5.86 4.27
C PHE A 142 1.17 -4.49 4.50
#